data_AF-A0A7Y1Z6Q6-F1
#
_entry.id   AF-A0A7Y1Z6Q6-F1
#
_cell.length_a   1.000
_cell.length_b   1.000
_cell.length_c   1.000
_cell.angle_alpha   90.00
_cell.angle_beta   90.00
_cell.angle_gamma   90.00
#
_symmetry.space_group_name_H-M   'P 1'
#
loop_
_entity.id
_entity.type
_entity.pdbx_description
1 polymer ?
#
loop_
_entity_poly.entity_id
_entity_poly.type
_entity_poly.pdbx_seq_one_letter_code
_entity_poly.pdbx_strand_id
1 'polypeptide(L)'
;MKRKIITTADGSKTIHLEEWNEQYHSKHGAIQEARHVFIKNGLQYLQTETACETVRILEIGFGTGLNAFLSSCEADRLQIAINYQGIEAYPVSEEEIDQLNYAQLISKDQDDRFQKLHGSVWEEEVEISPLFKLIKRQQLFSEITDKNAFNLIFFDAFGPRVQPELWTEDIFKKMYDALKDNGILVTYSAKGDVKRALLGCGFELERLKGPPGKRHMLRATKKR
;
A
#
# COMPACT_ATOMS: atom_id res chain seq x y z
N MET A 1 0.03 22.66 3.09
CA MET A 1 1.01 21.90 3.88
C MET A 1 2.36 21.96 3.21
N LYS A 2 3.39 22.40 3.93
CA LYS A 2 4.77 22.37 3.42
C LYS A 2 5.32 20.93 3.37
N ARG A 3 5.75 20.50 2.18
CA ARG A 3 6.33 19.19 1.87
C ARG A 3 7.83 19.33 1.64
N LYS A 4 8.63 18.41 2.20
CA LYS A 4 10.10 18.40 2.06
C LYS A 4 10.60 16.99 1.77
N ILE A 5 11.49 16.87 0.79
CA ILE A 5 12.17 15.59 0.53
C ILE A 5 13.24 15.33 1.58
N ILE A 6 13.22 14.13 2.17
CA ILE A 6 14.22 13.66 3.13
C ILE A 6 14.74 12.29 2.72
N THR A 7 15.98 11.98 3.11
CA THR A 7 16.58 10.66 2.90
C THR A 7 16.35 9.79 4.14
N THR A 8 15.87 8.57 3.94
CA THR A 8 15.65 7.56 4.99
C THR A 8 16.92 6.72 5.20
N ALA A 9 16.95 5.90 6.26
CA ALA A 9 18.12 5.12 6.63
C ALA A 9 18.53 4.04 5.60
N ASP A 10 17.63 3.67 4.68
CA ASP A 10 17.95 2.72 3.59
C ASP A 10 18.41 3.41 2.29
N GLY A 11 18.62 4.74 2.33
CA GLY A 11 19.04 5.54 1.18
C GLY A 11 17.89 6.00 0.28
N SER A 12 16.68 5.47 0.46
CA SER A 12 15.49 5.94 -0.26
C SER A 12 15.03 7.30 0.24
N LYS A 13 14.50 8.12 -0.67
CA LYS A 13 13.92 9.42 -0.37
C LYS A 13 12.43 9.29 -0.13
N THR A 14 11.91 10.06 0.83
CA THR A 14 10.47 10.17 1.12
C THR A 14 10.07 11.63 1.31
N ILE A 15 8.77 11.89 1.34
CA ILE A 15 8.20 13.21 1.55
C ILE A 15 7.85 13.37 3.03
N HIS A 16 8.33 14.46 3.63
CA HIS A 16 7.99 14.88 4.99
C HIS A 16 6.98 16.03 4.96
N LEU A 17 5.91 15.88 5.73
CA LEU A 17 4.88 16.88 5.99
C LEU A 17 5.22 17.62 7.29
N GLU A 18 5.76 18.84 7.18
CA GLU A 18 6.28 19.59 8.33
C GLU A 18 5.20 19.86 9.38
N GLU A 19 4.01 20.27 8.96
CA GLU A 19 2.89 20.64 9.84
C GLU A 19 2.35 19.46 10.67
N TRP A 20 2.43 18.23 10.14
CA TRP A 20 1.99 17.03 10.87
C TRP A 20 3.13 16.35 11.63
N ASN A 21 4.37 16.81 11.37
CA ASN A 21 5.59 16.10 11.73
C ASN A 21 5.49 14.61 11.36
N GLU A 22 5.06 14.32 10.13
CA GLU A 22 4.80 12.96 9.63
C GLU A 22 5.49 12.79 8.27
N GLN A 23 5.75 11.55 7.88
CA GLN A 23 6.34 11.23 6.58
C GLN A 23 5.44 10.27 5.81
N TYR A 24 5.54 10.27 4.49
CA TYR A 24 4.86 9.26 3.65
C TYR A 24 5.37 7.85 3.94
N HIS A 25 6.63 7.72 4.35
CA HIS A 25 7.26 6.44 4.68
C HIS A 25 8.13 6.55 5.92
N SER A 26 8.38 5.42 6.60
CA SER A 26 9.29 5.40 7.75
C SER A 26 10.68 5.97 7.45
N LYS A 27 11.16 6.84 8.33
CA LYS A 27 12.55 7.33 8.31
C LYS A 27 13.61 6.22 8.45
N HIS A 28 13.22 5.05 8.94
CA HIS A 28 14.10 3.89 9.08
C HIS A 28 14.31 3.12 7.76
N GLY A 29 13.63 3.52 6.69
CA GLY A 29 13.79 2.96 5.34
C GLY A 29 12.45 2.76 4.66
N ALA A 30 12.15 3.55 3.62
CA ALA A 30 10.88 3.44 2.90
C ALA A 30 10.76 2.11 2.15
N ILE A 31 11.81 1.75 1.40
CA ILE A 31 11.84 0.51 0.62
C ILE A 31 11.86 -0.70 1.55
N GLN A 32 12.63 -0.66 2.63
CA GLN A 32 12.69 -1.76 3.61
C GLN A 32 11.33 -1.98 4.29
N GLU A 33 10.65 -0.91 4.69
CA GLU A 33 9.31 -1.00 5.28
C GLU A 33 8.31 -1.57 4.28
N ALA A 34 8.24 -1.02 3.07
CA ALA A 34 7.29 -1.46 2.04
C ALA A 34 7.50 -2.93 1.64
N ARG A 35 8.77 -3.34 1.45
CA ARG A 35 9.12 -4.75 1.19
C ARG A 35 8.71 -5.68 2.32
N HIS A 36 8.89 -5.26 3.58
CA HIS A 36 8.55 -6.08 4.73
C HIS A 36 7.03 -6.17 4.94
N VAL A 37 6.33 -5.05 4.97
CA VAL A 37 4.91 -4.99 5.32
C VAL A 37 4.04 -5.50 4.18
N PHE A 38 4.17 -4.91 2.99
CA PHE A 38 3.22 -5.09 1.90
C PHE A 38 3.63 -6.25 0.98
N ILE A 39 4.91 -6.35 0.62
CA ILE A 39 5.37 -7.41 -0.28
C ILE A 39 5.50 -8.74 0.44
N LYS A 40 6.36 -8.82 1.46
CA LYS A 40 6.65 -10.09 2.16
C LYS A 40 5.45 -10.61 2.96
N ASN A 41 4.87 -9.77 3.82
CA ASN A 41 3.80 -10.20 4.72
C ASN A 41 2.39 -10.05 4.12
N GLY A 42 2.27 -9.41 2.95
CA GLY A 42 1.05 -9.31 2.15
C GLY A 42 1.12 -10.20 0.91
N LEU A 43 1.68 -9.68 -0.19
CA LEU A 43 1.62 -10.30 -1.52
C LEU A 43 2.24 -11.71 -1.58
N GLN A 44 3.48 -11.87 -1.11
CA GLN A 44 4.18 -13.17 -1.09
C GLN A 44 3.48 -14.18 -0.18
N TYR A 45 2.99 -13.70 0.97
CA TYR A 45 2.22 -14.54 1.90
C TYR A 45 0.93 -15.03 1.24
N LEU A 46 0.14 -14.12 0.67
CA LEU A 46 -1.10 -14.49 -0.03
C LEU A 46 -0.82 -15.52 -1.13
N GLN A 47 0.21 -15.28 -1.95
CA GLN A 47 0.55 -16.19 -3.04
C GLN A 47 0.94 -17.58 -2.54
N THR A 48 1.60 -17.66 -1.37
CA THR A 48 1.96 -18.93 -0.73
C THR A 48 0.72 -19.68 -0.24
N GLU A 49 -0.28 -18.98 0.28
CA GLU A 49 -1.49 -19.58 0.85
C GLU A 49 -2.52 -19.99 -0.22
N THR A 50 -2.64 -19.24 -1.32
CA THR A 50 -3.73 -19.44 -2.29
C THR A 50 -3.30 -19.88 -3.67
N ALA A 51 -2.02 -19.74 -4.03
CA ALA A 51 -1.48 -20.01 -5.38
C ALA A 51 -2.32 -19.39 -6.52
N CYS A 52 -2.89 -18.20 -6.30
CA CYS A 52 -3.72 -17.53 -7.31
C CYS A 52 -2.89 -17.13 -8.53
N GLU A 53 -3.39 -17.41 -9.73
CA GLU A 53 -2.77 -16.94 -10.99
C GLU A 53 -2.91 -15.42 -11.17
N THR A 54 -4.03 -14.87 -10.70
CA THR A 54 -4.33 -13.43 -10.75
C THR A 54 -4.68 -12.89 -9.36
N VAL A 55 -3.88 -11.94 -8.89
CA VAL A 55 -4.09 -11.25 -7.61
C VAL A 55 -4.68 -9.86 -7.85
N ARG A 56 -5.78 -9.55 -7.18
CA ARG A 56 -6.38 -8.20 -7.17
C ARG A 56 -6.00 -7.48 -5.89
N ILE A 57 -5.29 -6.36 -6.01
CA ILE A 57 -4.79 -5.56 -4.89
C ILE A 57 -5.50 -4.21 -4.87
N LEU A 58 -5.94 -3.79 -3.68
CA LEU A 58 -6.39 -2.43 -3.40
C LEU A 58 -5.42 -1.77 -2.42
N GLU A 59 -4.89 -0.60 -2.77
CA GLU A 59 -4.07 0.22 -1.89
C GLU A 59 -4.86 1.43 -1.40
N ILE A 60 -4.81 1.64 -0.09
CA ILE A 60 -5.38 2.78 0.60
C ILE A 60 -4.26 3.77 0.86
N GLY A 61 -4.19 4.82 0.05
CA GLY A 61 -3.08 5.78 0.02
C GLY A 61 -2.06 5.44 -1.05
N PHE A 62 -2.36 5.70 -2.32
CA PHE A 62 -1.39 5.49 -3.42
C PHE A 62 -0.10 6.30 -3.20
N GLY A 63 -0.22 7.51 -2.65
CA GLY A 63 0.90 8.32 -2.19
C GLY A 63 2.01 8.46 -3.22
N THR A 64 3.20 7.95 -2.87
CA THR A 64 4.39 8.04 -3.72
C THR A 64 4.52 6.90 -4.75
N GLY A 65 3.50 6.04 -4.91
CA GLY A 65 3.52 4.91 -5.84
C GLY A 65 4.49 3.77 -5.48
N LEU A 66 5.10 3.78 -4.28
CA LEU A 66 6.17 2.85 -3.91
C LEU A 66 5.66 1.40 -3.84
N ASN A 67 4.51 1.16 -3.22
CA ASN A 67 3.97 -0.19 -3.09
C ASN A 67 3.51 -0.74 -4.44
N ALA A 68 2.91 0.10 -5.29
CA ALA A 68 2.52 -0.28 -6.66
C ALA A 68 3.76 -0.65 -7.50
N PHE A 69 4.83 0.15 -7.42
CA PHE A 69 6.08 -0.13 -8.14
C PHE A 69 6.77 -1.41 -7.63
N LEU A 70 6.86 -1.61 -6.32
CA LEU A 70 7.38 -2.86 -5.78
C LEU A 70 6.52 -4.06 -6.17
N SER A 71 5.20 -3.91 -6.22
CA SER A 71 4.27 -4.97 -6.62
C SER A 71 4.42 -5.31 -8.10
N SER A 72 4.69 -4.34 -8.98
CA SER A 72 4.93 -4.61 -10.39
C SER A 72 6.24 -5.35 -10.65
N CYS A 73 7.31 -5.02 -9.92
CA CYS A 73 8.54 -5.83 -9.93
C CYS A 73 8.29 -7.24 -9.38
N GLU A 74 7.47 -7.35 -8.34
CA GLU A 74 7.17 -8.62 -7.70
C GLU A 74 6.28 -9.53 -8.56
N ALA A 75 5.39 -8.96 -9.38
CA ALA A 75 4.59 -9.69 -10.37
C ALA A 75 5.49 -10.50 -11.32
N ASP A 76 6.54 -9.87 -11.85
CA ASP A 76 7.53 -10.54 -12.69
C ASP A 76 8.31 -11.61 -11.92
N ARG A 77 8.69 -11.32 -10.66
CA ARG A 77 9.45 -12.28 -9.85
C ARG A 77 8.64 -13.54 -9.52
N LEU A 78 7.34 -13.37 -9.26
CA LEU A 78 6.41 -14.45 -8.92
C LEU A 78 5.76 -15.08 -10.14
N GLN A 79 5.87 -14.47 -11.32
CA GLN A 79 5.19 -14.87 -12.57
C GLN A 79 3.67 -14.97 -12.38
N ILE A 80 3.06 -13.93 -11.80
CA ILE A 80 1.61 -13.82 -11.57
C ILE A 80 1.05 -12.54 -12.14
N ALA A 81 -0.21 -12.56 -12.58
CA ALA A 81 -0.89 -11.34 -12.99
C ALA A 81 -1.37 -10.55 -11.76
N ILE A 82 -1.11 -9.24 -11.74
CA ILE A 82 -1.58 -8.33 -10.69
C ILE A 82 -2.46 -7.25 -11.31
N ASN A 83 -3.70 -7.18 -10.83
CA ASN A 83 -4.61 -6.07 -11.09
C ASN A 83 -4.60 -5.17 -9.85
N TYR A 84 -3.95 -4.02 -9.97
CA TYR A 84 -3.70 -3.11 -8.86
C TYR A 84 -4.64 -1.90 -8.95
N GLN A 85 -5.24 -1.53 -7.82
CA GLN A 85 -5.97 -0.28 -7.69
C GLN A 85 -5.42 0.55 -6.54
N GLY A 86 -5.04 1.79 -6.80
CA GLY A 86 -4.58 2.74 -5.78
C GLY A 86 -5.61 3.83 -5.55
N ILE A 87 -6.04 4.03 -4.30
CA ILE A 87 -6.93 5.13 -3.91
C ILE A 87 -6.12 6.29 -3.35
N GLU A 88 -6.36 7.50 -3.83
CA GLU A 88 -5.68 8.70 -3.35
C GLU A 88 -6.54 9.94 -3.54
N ALA A 89 -6.85 10.66 -2.47
CA ALA A 89 -7.65 11.88 -2.57
C ALA A 89 -6.80 13.09 -3.00
N TYR A 90 -5.52 13.10 -2.64
CA TYR A 90 -4.63 14.25 -2.81
C TYR A 90 -3.28 13.82 -3.43
N PRO A 91 -3.25 13.56 -4.75
CA PRO A 91 -2.06 13.09 -5.44
C PRO A 91 -0.82 13.93 -5.17
N VAL A 92 0.33 13.25 -5.08
CA VAL A 92 1.65 13.88 -5.03
C VAL A 92 1.94 14.55 -6.37
N SER A 93 2.57 15.72 -6.36
CA SER A 93 2.87 16.42 -7.62
C SER A 93 3.99 15.71 -8.39
N GLU A 94 4.01 15.87 -9.71
CA GLU A 94 5.05 15.30 -10.57
C GLU A 94 6.45 15.76 -10.14
N GLU A 95 6.61 17.05 -9.81
CA GLU A 95 7.87 17.61 -9.28
C GLU A 95 8.36 16.92 -7.99
N GLU A 96 7.44 16.52 -7.11
CA GLU A 96 7.78 15.79 -5.89
C GLU A 96 8.16 14.34 -6.19
N ILE A 97 7.47 13.70 -7.13
CA ILE A 97 7.76 12.34 -7.59
C ILE A 97 9.15 12.26 -8.23
N ASP A 98 9.52 13.23 -9.07
CA ASP A 98 10.81 13.27 -9.77
C ASP A 98 12.00 13.40 -8.80
N GLN A 99 11.76 13.91 -7.59
CA GLN A 99 12.79 14.01 -6.56
C GLN A 99 13.03 12.69 -5.82
N LEU A 100 12.15 11.70 -5.97
CA LEU A 100 12.26 10.38 -5.37
C LEU A 100 13.25 9.50 -6.16
N ASN A 101 13.91 8.57 -5.49
CA ASN A 101 14.96 7.72 -6.06
C ASN A 101 14.62 6.23 -6.02
N TYR A 102 13.33 5.88 -5.97
CA TYR A 102 12.90 4.48 -5.85
C TYR A 102 13.32 3.62 -7.03
N ALA A 103 13.07 4.09 -8.27
CA ALA A 103 13.47 3.39 -9.48
C ALA A 103 14.96 3.03 -9.47
N GLN A 104 15.82 3.99 -9.12
CA GLN A 104 17.27 3.84 -9.05
C GLN A 104 17.74 2.81 -8.01
N LEU A 105 17.00 2.66 -6.91
CA LEU A 105 17.36 1.76 -5.81
C LEU A 105 16.75 0.36 -5.93
N ILE A 106 15.58 0.24 -6.55
CA ILE A 106 14.83 -1.01 -6.66
C ILE A 106 15.18 -1.76 -7.93
N SER A 107 15.26 -1.05 -9.06
CA SER A 107 15.47 -1.65 -10.37
C SER A 107 16.80 -1.17 -10.93
N LYS A 108 17.64 -2.13 -11.31
CA LYS A 108 18.85 -1.85 -12.08
C LYS A 108 18.45 -2.01 -13.54
N ASP A 109 18.78 -1.02 -14.36
CA ASP A 109 18.55 -0.95 -15.82
C ASP A 109 17.20 -0.40 -16.27
N GLN A 110 17.20 0.88 -16.71
CA GLN A 110 16.19 1.56 -17.56
C GLN A 110 14.70 1.20 -17.34
N ASP A 111 14.33 0.86 -16.11
CA ASP A 111 12.99 0.48 -15.76
C ASP A 111 12.10 1.71 -15.68
N ASP A 112 11.32 1.92 -16.73
CA ASP A 112 10.41 3.03 -16.90
C ASP A 112 9.08 2.83 -16.18
N ARG A 113 8.87 1.69 -15.48
CA ARG A 113 7.62 1.39 -14.81
C ARG A 113 7.25 2.47 -13.79
N PHE A 114 8.22 3.00 -13.05
CA PHE A 114 7.94 4.05 -12.07
C PHE A 114 7.37 5.31 -12.74
N GLN A 115 7.98 5.75 -13.84
CA GLN A 115 7.50 6.87 -14.64
C GLN A 115 6.14 6.57 -15.28
N LYS A 116 5.95 5.36 -15.83
CA LYS A 116 4.70 4.91 -16.44
C LYS A 116 3.55 4.84 -15.44
N LEU A 117 3.81 4.41 -14.20
CA LEU A 117 2.84 4.43 -13.10
C LEU A 117 2.35 5.86 -12.83
N HIS A 118 3.26 6.84 -12.77
CA HIS A 118 2.90 8.23 -12.48
C HIS A 118 2.27 8.95 -13.67
N GLY A 119 2.74 8.69 -14.90
CA GLY A 119 2.17 9.23 -16.14
C GLY A 119 0.85 8.56 -16.59
N SER A 120 0.42 7.48 -15.93
CA SER A 120 -0.86 6.84 -16.23
C SER A 120 -2.05 7.78 -15.95
N VAL A 121 -3.09 7.67 -16.77
CA VAL A 121 -4.35 8.39 -16.57
C VAL A 121 -5.08 7.89 -15.31
N TRP A 122 -5.79 8.78 -14.63
CA TRP A 122 -6.66 8.43 -13.50
C TRP A 122 -7.99 7.85 -14.00
N GLU A 123 -8.62 7.01 -13.18
CA GLU A 123 -9.89 6.33 -13.44
C GLU A 123 -9.93 5.31 -14.59
N GLU A 124 -8.80 5.09 -15.27
CA GLU A 124 -8.69 4.12 -16.36
C GLU A 124 -7.71 2.99 -16.04
N GLU A 125 -7.94 1.83 -16.64
CA GLU A 125 -7.01 0.70 -16.56
C GLU A 125 -5.84 0.93 -17.53
N VAL A 126 -4.63 0.96 -16.98
CA VAL A 126 -3.39 1.11 -17.75
C VAL A 126 -2.50 -0.11 -17.51
N GLU A 127 -2.06 -0.76 -18.58
CA GLU A 127 -1.05 -1.81 -18.50
C GLU A 127 0.32 -1.18 -18.26
N ILE A 128 0.94 -1.48 -17.12
CA ILE A 128 2.27 -0.98 -16.75
C ILE A 128 3.34 -1.96 -17.26
N SER A 129 3.13 -3.25 -17.04
CA SER A 129 3.91 -4.36 -17.60
C SER A 129 2.97 -5.51 -17.99
N PRO A 130 3.43 -6.54 -18.73
CA PRO A 130 2.58 -7.66 -19.16
C PRO A 130 1.85 -8.38 -18.01
N LEU A 131 2.40 -8.34 -16.80
CA LEU A 131 1.86 -8.98 -15.61
C LEU A 131 1.29 -7.98 -14.59
N PHE A 132 1.25 -6.68 -14.90
CA PHE A 132 0.79 -5.66 -13.97
C PHE A 132 -0.06 -4.58 -14.64
N LYS A 133 -1.31 -4.47 -14.18
CA LYS A 133 -2.26 -3.42 -14.56
C LYS A 133 -2.56 -2.51 -13.39
N LEU A 134 -2.70 -1.22 -13.65
CA LEU A 134 -3.00 -0.20 -12.64
C LEU A 134 -4.29 0.54 -12.99
N ILE A 135 -5.13 0.77 -11.98
CA ILE A 135 -6.13 1.84 -11.96
C ILE A 135 -5.81 2.76 -10.79
N LYS A 136 -5.66 4.06 -11.02
CA LYS A 136 -5.58 5.06 -9.95
C LYS A 136 -6.95 5.70 -9.78
N ARG A 137 -7.47 5.76 -8.55
CA ARG A 137 -8.80 6.29 -8.23
C ARG A 137 -8.66 7.51 -7.32
N GLN A 138 -9.05 8.67 -7.82
CA GLN A 138 -8.99 9.95 -7.13
C GLN A 138 -10.26 10.20 -6.33
N GLN A 139 -10.32 9.61 -5.13
CA GLN A 139 -11.49 9.67 -4.27
C GLN A 139 -11.09 9.53 -2.80
N LEU A 140 -12.01 9.86 -1.89
CA LEU A 140 -11.84 9.63 -0.46
C LEU A 140 -12.00 8.14 -0.11
N PHE A 141 -11.34 7.68 0.95
CA PHE A 141 -11.46 6.30 1.41
C PHE A 141 -12.89 5.97 1.89
N SER A 142 -13.63 6.98 2.36
CA SER A 142 -15.04 6.87 2.74
C SER A 142 -15.98 6.64 1.54
N GLU A 143 -15.53 6.90 0.31
CA GLU A 143 -16.33 6.73 -0.92
C GLU A 143 -16.20 5.32 -1.51
N ILE A 144 -15.32 4.49 -0.95
CA ILE A 144 -15.15 3.09 -1.36
C ILE A 144 -16.45 2.32 -1.09
N THR A 145 -16.95 1.69 -2.16
CA THR A 145 -18.19 0.90 -2.19
C THR A 145 -17.97 -0.51 -2.77
N ASP A 146 -16.72 -0.86 -3.08
CA ASP A 146 -16.33 -2.15 -3.61
C ASP A 146 -16.79 -3.31 -2.71
N LYS A 147 -17.19 -4.42 -3.33
CA LYS A 147 -17.66 -5.62 -2.61
C LYS A 147 -17.04 -6.86 -3.24
N ASN A 148 -16.42 -7.72 -2.42
CA ASN A 148 -15.89 -9.02 -2.84
C ASN A 148 -14.98 -8.93 -4.08
N ALA A 149 -14.18 -7.87 -4.16
CA ALA A 149 -13.43 -7.49 -5.36
C ALA A 149 -11.93 -7.82 -5.25
N PHE A 150 -11.35 -7.71 -4.05
CA PHE A 150 -9.91 -7.76 -3.85
C PHE A 150 -9.46 -8.97 -3.04
N ASN A 151 -8.31 -9.52 -3.41
CA ASN A 151 -7.65 -10.58 -2.64
C ASN A 151 -6.81 -10.00 -1.50
N LEU A 152 -6.27 -8.80 -1.71
CA LEU A 152 -5.30 -8.16 -0.83
C LEU A 152 -5.59 -6.66 -0.73
N ILE A 153 -5.55 -6.14 0.50
CA ILE A 153 -5.55 -4.71 0.77
C ILE A 153 -4.22 -4.30 1.41
N PHE A 154 -3.57 -3.31 0.80
CA PHE A 154 -2.48 -2.55 1.43
C PHE A 154 -3.09 -1.33 2.11
N PHE A 155 -3.16 -1.36 3.44
CA PHE A 155 -3.69 -0.23 4.20
C PHE A 155 -2.54 0.67 4.65
N ASP A 156 -2.21 1.64 3.81
CA ASP A 156 -1.04 2.53 3.93
C ASP A 156 -1.43 4.01 4.07
N ALA A 157 -2.46 4.28 4.88
CA ALA A 157 -2.82 5.64 5.26
C ALA A 157 -1.79 6.25 6.23
N PHE A 158 -1.77 7.58 6.36
CA PHE A 158 -1.02 8.22 7.43
C PHE A 158 -1.49 7.75 8.80
N GLY A 159 -0.57 7.74 9.77
CA GLY A 159 -0.78 7.05 11.02
C GLY A 159 -1.97 7.59 11.84
N PRO A 160 -2.56 6.78 12.75
CA PRO A 160 -3.75 7.16 13.51
C PRO A 160 -3.58 8.38 14.43
N ARG A 161 -2.35 8.87 14.60
CA ARG A 161 -2.08 10.09 15.37
C ARG A 161 -2.49 11.34 14.58
N VAL A 162 -2.27 11.34 13.27
CA VAL A 162 -2.47 12.50 12.41
C VAL A 162 -3.79 12.43 11.66
N GLN A 163 -4.25 11.23 11.33
CA GLN A 163 -5.52 11.01 10.64
C GLN A 163 -6.35 9.90 11.31
N PRO A 164 -6.74 10.05 12.60
CA PRO A 164 -7.50 9.03 13.33
C PRO A 164 -8.80 8.61 12.64
N GLU A 165 -9.43 9.51 11.90
CA GLU A 165 -10.67 9.29 11.14
C GLU A 165 -10.57 8.17 10.10
N LEU A 166 -9.36 7.88 9.61
CA LEU A 166 -9.12 6.82 8.64
C LEU A 166 -9.00 5.44 9.28
N TRP A 167 -8.82 5.36 10.61
CA TRP A 167 -8.59 4.11 11.33
C TRP A 167 -9.80 3.68 12.15
N THR A 168 -10.99 4.06 11.68
CA THR A 168 -12.28 3.77 12.31
C THR A 168 -12.85 2.45 11.83
N GLU A 169 -13.82 1.93 12.59
CA GLU A 169 -14.57 0.73 12.20
C GLU A 169 -15.33 0.95 10.87
N ASP A 170 -15.86 2.15 10.62
CA ASP A 170 -16.57 2.47 9.38
C ASP A 170 -15.66 2.33 8.14
N ILE A 171 -14.42 2.80 8.23
CA ILE A 171 -13.45 2.64 7.14
C ILE A 171 -13.02 1.18 7.00
N PHE A 172 -12.73 0.49 8.10
CA PHE A 172 -12.37 -0.92 8.03
C PHE A 172 -13.52 -1.82 7.58
N LYS A 173 -14.78 -1.44 7.81
CA LYS A 173 -15.94 -2.16 7.31
C LYS A 173 -16.00 -2.12 5.79
N LYS A 174 -15.66 -0.97 5.17
CA LYS A 174 -15.50 -0.88 3.71
C LYS A 174 -14.40 -1.81 3.20
N MET A 175 -13.28 -1.89 3.93
CA MET A 175 -12.18 -2.81 3.57
C MET A 175 -12.60 -4.27 3.68
N TYR A 176 -13.33 -4.62 4.74
CA TYR A 176 -13.89 -5.94 4.95
C TYR A 176 -14.86 -6.32 3.82
N ASP A 177 -15.74 -5.40 3.43
CA ASP A 177 -16.71 -5.63 2.36
C ASP A 177 -16.02 -5.77 0.99
N ALA A 178 -14.99 -4.95 0.73
CA ALA A 178 -14.22 -4.96 -0.50
C ALA A 178 -13.37 -6.24 -0.69
N LEU A 179 -12.92 -6.86 0.42
CA LEU A 179 -12.17 -8.12 0.37
C LEU A 179 -13.05 -9.30 -0.02
N LYS A 180 -12.43 -10.21 -0.78
CA LYS A 180 -12.96 -11.56 -1.00
C LYS A 180 -12.84 -12.42 0.24
N ASP A 181 -13.59 -13.51 0.27
CA ASP A 181 -13.41 -14.53 1.31
C ASP A 181 -11.96 -15.05 1.29
N ASN A 182 -11.39 -15.20 2.47
CA ASN A 182 -9.96 -15.46 2.72
C ASN A 182 -9.01 -14.38 2.20
N GLY A 183 -9.53 -13.22 1.78
CA GLY A 183 -8.73 -12.06 1.46
C GLY A 183 -8.11 -11.44 2.71
N ILE A 184 -6.97 -10.78 2.54
CA ILE A 184 -6.18 -10.23 3.64
C ILE A 184 -5.97 -8.73 3.50
N LEU A 185 -5.89 -8.05 4.63
CA LEU A 185 -5.43 -6.67 4.76
C LEU A 185 -4.12 -6.66 5.55
N VAL A 186 -3.12 -5.91 5.09
CA VAL A 186 -1.87 -5.69 5.82
C VAL A 186 -1.64 -4.21 6.07
N THR A 187 -1.08 -3.91 7.24
CA THR A 187 -0.73 -2.53 7.62
C THR A 187 0.46 -2.50 8.57
N TYR A 188 1.25 -1.42 8.49
CA TYR A 188 2.35 -1.18 9.41
C TYR A 188 1.88 -0.87 10.83
N SER A 189 0.63 -0.41 11.01
CA SER A 189 0.13 0.09 12.28
C SER A 189 -0.38 -1.05 13.17
N ALA A 190 0.16 -1.15 14.39
CA ALA A 190 -0.23 -2.15 15.38
C ALA A 190 -0.81 -1.53 16.68
N LYS A 191 -1.36 -0.32 16.59
CA LYS A 191 -1.98 0.39 17.74
C LYS A 191 -3.21 -0.34 18.26
N GLY A 192 -3.54 -0.09 19.53
CA GLY A 192 -4.69 -0.73 20.21
C GLY A 192 -6.02 -0.42 19.53
N ASP A 193 -6.27 0.84 19.18
CA ASP A 193 -7.51 1.26 18.52
C ASP A 193 -7.68 0.61 17.15
N VAL A 194 -6.61 0.54 16.37
CA VAL A 194 -6.60 -0.13 15.05
C VAL A 194 -6.99 -1.60 15.18
N LYS A 195 -6.43 -2.31 16.16
CA LYS A 195 -6.79 -3.72 16.41
C LYS A 195 -8.26 -3.87 16.78
N ARG A 196 -8.76 -3.01 17.68
CA ARG A 196 -10.16 -3.05 18.10
C ARG A 196 -11.11 -2.81 16.93
N ALA A 197 -10.82 -1.81 16.09
CA ALA A 197 -11.65 -1.49 14.94
C ALA A 197 -11.66 -2.64 13.92
N LEU A 198 -10.50 -3.23 13.60
CA LEU A 198 -10.44 -4.41 12.71
C LEU A 198 -11.20 -5.61 13.28
N LEU A 199 -11.07 -5.91 14.57
CA LEU A 199 -11.82 -6.99 15.23
C LEU A 199 -13.33 -6.70 15.22
N GLY A 200 -13.75 -5.46 15.43
CA GLY A 200 -15.15 -5.03 15.37
C GLY A 200 -15.80 -5.32 14.02
N CYS A 201 -15.06 -5.15 12.92
CA CYS A 201 -15.53 -5.48 11.58
C CYS A 201 -15.65 -6.99 11.28
N GLY A 202 -15.11 -7.86 12.15
CA GLY A 202 -15.08 -9.31 11.97
C GLY A 202 -13.80 -9.88 11.36
N PHE A 203 -12.72 -9.10 11.27
CA PHE A 203 -11.43 -9.65 10.83
C PHE A 203 -10.83 -10.59 11.87
N GLU A 204 -10.20 -11.68 11.42
CA GLU A 204 -9.22 -12.40 12.24
C GLU A 204 -7.88 -11.67 12.19
N LEU A 205 -7.27 -11.43 13.36
CA LEU A 205 -6.03 -10.68 13.45
C LEU A 205 -4.83 -11.55 13.79
N GLU A 206 -3.74 -11.29 13.06
CA GLU A 206 -2.42 -11.82 13.36
C GLU A 206 -1.44 -10.67 13.62
N ARG A 207 -0.67 -10.81 14.70
CA ARG A 207 0.37 -9.86 15.08
C ARG A 207 1.73 -10.39 14.61
N LEU A 208 2.31 -9.71 13.63
CA LEU A 208 3.59 -10.08 13.03
C LEU A 208 4.72 -9.18 13.55
N LYS A 209 5.96 -9.61 13.34
CA LYS A 209 7.14 -8.77 13.59
C LYS A 209 7.10 -7.55 12.68
N GLY A 210 7.30 -6.36 13.25
CA GLY A 210 7.30 -5.11 12.48
C GLY A 210 8.55 -4.91 11.61
N PRO A 211 8.50 -3.95 10.66
CA PRO A 211 9.67 -3.50 9.90
C PRO A 211 10.69 -2.77 10.80
N PRO A 212 11.90 -2.43 10.30
CA PRO A 212 12.87 -1.63 11.04
C PRO A 212 12.24 -0.38 11.68
N GLY A 213 12.47 -0.19 12.98
CA GLY A 213 11.89 0.90 13.76
C GLY A 213 10.49 0.62 14.36
N LYS A 214 9.81 -0.47 13.98
CA LYS A 214 8.50 -0.86 14.53
C LYS A 214 8.56 -2.25 15.15
N ARG A 215 7.99 -2.43 16.35
CA ARG A 215 7.98 -3.74 17.03
C ARG A 215 7.05 -4.75 16.37
N HIS A 216 5.87 -4.30 15.96
CA HIS A 216 4.82 -5.14 15.41
C HIS A 216 4.15 -4.47 14.22
N MET A 217 3.60 -5.29 13.34
CA MET A 217 2.65 -4.92 12.30
C MET A 217 1.41 -5.83 12.39
N LEU A 218 0.39 -5.57 11.58
CA LEU A 218 -0.84 -6.39 11.56
C LEU A 218 -1.09 -6.98 10.18
N ARG A 219 -1.62 -8.20 10.21
CA ARG A 219 -2.33 -8.83 9.10
C ARG A 219 -3.73 -9.19 9.60
N ALA A 220 -4.74 -8.84 8.81
CA ALA A 220 -6.14 -9.08 9.10
C ALA A 220 -6.73 -9.95 7.98
N THR A 221 -7.46 -11.00 8.31
CA THR A 221 -8.02 -11.94 7.34
C THR A 221 -9.54 -11.95 7.43
N LYS A 222 -10.21 -11.84 6.29
CA LYS A 222 -11.66 -12.05 6.19
C LYS A 222 -11.91 -13.55 6.05
N LYS A 223 -12.29 -14.23 7.13
CA LYS A 223 -12.70 -15.64 7.04
C LYS A 223 -14.06 -15.78 6.37
N ARG A 224 -14.24 -16.93 5.73
CA ARG A 224 -15.49 -17.36 5.11
C ARG A 224 -16.57 -17.62 6.17
#